data_AF-A0A4W5KUE6-F1
#
_entry.id   AF-A0A4W5KUE6-F1
#
_cell.length_a   1.000
_cell.length_b   1.000
_cell.length_c   1.000
_cell.angle_alpha   90.00
_cell.angle_beta   90.00
_cell.angle_gamma   90.00
#
_symmetry.space_group_name_H-M   'P 1'
#
loop_
_entity.id
_entity.type
_entity.pdbx_description
1 polymer ?
#
loop_
_entity_poly.entity_id
_entity_poly.type
_entity_poly.pdbx_seq_one_letter_code
_entity_poly.pdbx_strand_id
1 'polypeptide(L)'
;MFYLLSAFPSLHEAPGHFGGVSPGGLSNGGSGQDYWGHVFWDQDTWMYPSIGLFYPQLARAVLQYRVRTVDGAKDNAEKQGYKVQDSL
;
A
#
# COMPACT_ATOMS: atom_id res chain seq x y z
N MET A 1 -0.63 -12.41 -12.24
CA MET A 1 -1.65 -11.36 -12.08
C MET A 1 -2.72 -11.73 -11.04
N PHE A 2 -3.28 -12.94 -11.08
CA PHE A 2 -4.32 -13.39 -10.13
C PHE A 2 -4.04 -13.05 -8.66
N TYR A 3 -2.90 -13.50 -8.10
CA TYR A 3 -2.51 -13.24 -6.71
C TYR A 3 -2.41 -11.76 -6.33
N LEU A 4 -1.97 -10.93 -7.28
CA LEU A 4 -1.87 -9.48 -7.06
C LEU A 4 -3.26 -8.86 -6.99
N LEU A 5 -4.14 -9.20 -7.94
CA LEU A 5 -5.50 -8.66 -7.97
C LEU A 5 -6.36 -9.18 -6.81
N SER A 6 -6.14 -10.41 -6.33
CA SER A 6 -6.85 -10.93 -5.15
C SER A 6 -6.48 -10.22 -3.86
N ALA A 7 -5.38 -9.45 -3.83
CA ALA A 7 -5.01 -8.62 -2.69
C ALA A 7 -5.71 -7.25 -2.67
N PHE A 8 -6.45 -6.89 -3.72
CA PHE A 8 -7.22 -5.65 -3.80
C PHE A 8 -8.68 -5.88 -3.42
N PRO A 9 -9.37 -4.85 -2.88
CA PRO A 9 -10.81 -4.90 -2.69
C PRO A 9 -11.52 -5.08 -4.04
N SER A 10 -12.72 -5.66 -3.99
CA SER A 10 -13.59 -5.75 -5.17
C SER A 10 -13.87 -4.35 -5.71
N LEU A 11 -13.75 -4.18 -7.03
CA LEU A 11 -14.07 -2.93 -7.73
C LEU A 11 -15.57 -2.54 -7.60
N HIS A 12 -16.43 -3.50 -7.25
CA HIS A 12 -17.88 -3.33 -7.19
C HIS A 12 -18.42 -3.08 -5.77
N GLU A 13 -17.59 -3.24 -4.74
CA GLU A 13 -17.98 -2.94 -3.36
C GLU A 13 -17.51 -1.54 -2.96
N ALA A 14 -18.34 -0.84 -2.16
CA ALA A 14 -17.94 0.44 -1.58
C ALA A 14 -16.62 0.27 -0.83
N PRO A 15 -15.62 1.14 -1.04
CA PRO A 15 -14.28 0.85 -0.61
C PRO A 15 -14.22 0.89 0.92
N GLY A 16 -14.10 -0.29 1.55
CA GLY A 16 -13.37 -0.37 2.80
C GLY A 16 -11.97 0.24 2.61
N HIS A 17 -11.36 0.76 3.68
CA HIS A 17 -10.05 1.38 3.58
C HIS A 17 -9.01 0.37 3.09
N PHE A 18 -8.56 0.51 1.84
CA PHE A 18 -7.45 -0.28 1.31
C PHE A 18 -6.18 -0.01 2.14
N GLY A 19 -5.62 -1.10 2.66
CA GLY A 19 -4.46 -1.10 3.57
C GLY A 19 -3.11 -1.28 2.86
N GLY A 20 -3.10 -1.39 1.54
CA GLY A 20 -1.90 -1.69 0.76
C GLY A 20 -1.67 -3.18 0.52
N VAL A 21 -0.62 -3.51 -0.22
CA VAL A 21 -0.22 -4.88 -0.56
C VAL A 21 1.11 -5.20 0.13
N SER A 22 1.15 -6.32 0.85
CA SER A 22 2.37 -6.89 1.41
C SER A 22 2.96 -7.93 0.46
N PRO A 23 4.30 -8.03 0.33
CA PRO A 23 4.93 -9.12 -0.43
C PRO A 23 4.50 -10.51 0.05
N GLY A 24 4.38 -10.71 1.37
CA GLY A 24 3.92 -11.98 1.97
C GLY A 24 2.40 -12.17 1.92
N GLY A 25 1.64 -11.08 1.74
CA GLY A 25 0.17 -11.11 1.64
C GLY A 25 -0.36 -11.69 0.32
N LEU A 26 0.51 -11.90 -0.68
CA LEU A 26 0.12 -12.36 -2.00
C LEU A 26 -0.25 -13.86 -2.06
N SER A 27 0.11 -14.66 -1.05
CA SER A 27 -0.18 -16.11 -1.04
C SER A 27 -0.91 -16.64 0.20
N ASN A 28 -0.86 -15.98 1.37
CA ASN A 28 -1.22 -16.65 2.63
C ASN A 28 -1.97 -15.82 3.70
N GLY A 29 -2.58 -14.69 3.33
CA GLY A 29 -3.66 -14.04 4.11
C GLY A 29 -3.56 -14.10 5.65
N GLY A 30 -2.95 -13.09 6.25
CA GLY A 30 -3.31 -12.61 7.60
C GLY A 30 -2.88 -13.43 8.83
N SER A 31 -2.22 -14.58 8.71
CA SER A 31 -1.89 -15.45 9.85
C SER A 31 -0.45 -15.29 10.39
N GLY A 32 0.05 -14.05 10.56
CA GLY A 32 1.32 -13.80 11.27
C GLY A 32 2.57 -14.47 10.67
N GLN A 33 2.47 -14.98 9.44
CA GLN A 33 3.58 -15.52 8.65
C GLN A 33 3.84 -14.59 7.45
N ASP A 34 5.09 -14.56 6.98
CA ASP A 34 5.55 -13.77 5.84
C ASP A 34 5.32 -12.25 5.95
N TYR A 35 6.26 -11.57 6.61
CA TYR A 35 6.32 -10.10 6.75
C TYR A 35 5.15 -9.44 7.48
N TRP A 36 4.32 -10.20 8.22
CA TRP A 36 3.25 -9.68 9.08
C TRP A 36 2.20 -8.82 8.37
N GLY A 37 2.05 -8.99 7.05
CA GLY A 37 1.17 -8.14 6.26
C GLY A 37 1.63 -6.68 6.15
N HIS A 38 2.87 -6.36 6.53
CA HIS A 38 3.40 -5.01 6.37
C HIS A 38 3.56 -4.64 4.91
N VAL A 39 3.30 -3.37 4.60
CA VAL A 39 3.49 -2.78 3.29
C VAL A 39 4.89 -2.19 3.19
N PHE A 40 5.66 -2.67 2.22
CA PHE A 40 7.03 -2.24 1.96
C PHE A 40 7.12 -1.39 0.68
N TRP A 41 8.34 -0.94 0.37
CA TRP A 41 8.68 -0.28 -0.90
C TRP A 41 8.39 -1.14 -2.13
N ASP A 42 8.32 -2.47 -1.98
CA ASP A 42 7.93 -3.42 -3.02
C ASP A 42 6.57 -3.12 -3.66
N GLN A 43 5.61 -2.63 -2.86
CA GLN A 43 4.29 -2.25 -3.37
C GLN A 43 4.43 -1.23 -4.50
N ASP A 44 5.21 -0.18 -4.30
CA ASP A 44 5.30 0.93 -5.24
C ASP A 44 6.33 0.67 -6.35
N THR A 45 7.35 -0.13 -6.06
CA THR A 45 8.46 -0.41 -7.00
C THR A 45 8.12 -1.55 -7.94
N TRP A 46 7.58 -2.66 -7.42
CA TRP A 46 7.44 -3.92 -8.17
C TRP A 46 5.99 -4.24 -8.52
N MET A 47 5.04 -3.93 -7.63
CA MET A 47 3.63 -4.31 -7.84
C MET A 47 2.85 -3.21 -8.58
N TYR A 48 3.05 -1.95 -8.19
CA TYR A 48 2.35 -0.80 -8.72
C TYR A 48 2.48 -0.61 -10.24
N PRO A 49 3.63 -0.79 -10.91
CA PRO A 49 3.74 -0.47 -12.35
C PRO A 49 2.70 -1.19 -13.21
N SER A 50 2.45 -2.48 -12.93
CA SER A 50 1.45 -3.27 -13.65
C SER A 50 0.02 -2.82 -13.34
N ILE A 51 -0.26 -2.44 -12.08
CA ILE A 51 -1.56 -1.91 -11.65
C ILE A 51 -1.82 -0.51 -12.24
N GLY A 52 -0.81 0.36 -12.24
CA GLY A 52 -0.86 1.70 -12.84
C GLY A 52 -1.17 1.66 -14.33
N LEU A 53 -0.60 0.69 -15.05
CA LEU A 53 -0.82 0.56 -16.49
C LEU A 53 -2.21 0.02 -16.85
N PHE A 54 -2.72 -0.98 -16.10
CA PHE A 54 -3.91 -1.73 -16.50
C PHE A 54 -5.16 -1.46 -15.65
N TYR A 55 -5.02 -0.94 -14.43
CA TYR A 55 -6.10 -0.83 -13.44
C TYR A 55 -6.06 0.53 -12.71
N PRO A 56 -6.37 1.64 -13.39
CA PRO A 56 -6.21 3.00 -12.84
C PRO A 56 -7.02 3.26 -11.56
N GLN A 57 -8.17 2.59 -11.38
CA GLN A 57 -8.96 2.70 -10.15
C GLN A 57 -8.23 2.07 -8.95
N LEU A 58 -7.63 0.90 -9.14
CA LEU A 58 -6.82 0.24 -8.10
C LEU A 58 -5.52 1.01 -7.86
N ALA A 59 -4.90 1.55 -8.91
CA ALA A 59 -3.70 2.38 -8.79
C ALA A 59 -3.95 3.61 -7.91
N ARG A 60 -5.13 4.24 -8.04
CA ARG A 60 -5.53 5.34 -7.16
C ARG A 60 -5.61 4.89 -5.70
N ALA A 61 -6.15 3.70 -5.41
CA ALA A 61 -6.23 3.19 -4.05
C ALA A 61 -4.83 2.99 -3.42
N VAL A 62 -3.85 2.50 -4.20
CA VAL A 62 -2.44 2.38 -3.77
C VAL A 62 -1.86 3.74 -3.36
N LEU A 63 -2.04 4.76 -4.20
CA LEU A 63 -1.54 6.11 -3.91
C LEU A 63 -2.27 6.75 -2.72
N GLN A 64 -3.59 6.57 -2.64
CA GLN A 64 -4.40 7.06 -1.51
C GLN A 64 -3.98 6.44 -0.19
N TYR A 65 -3.58 5.15 -0.18
CA TYR A 65 -3.00 4.53 1.00
C TYR A 65 -1.75 5.29 1.47
N ARG A 66 -0.81 5.59 0.57
CA ARG A 66 0.41 6.33 0.91
C ARG A 66 0.12 7.73 1.45
N VAL A 67 -0.77 8.47 0.78
CA VAL A 67 -1.19 9.81 1.20
C VAL A 67 -1.82 9.78 2.60
N ARG A 68 -2.72 8.83 2.89
CA ARG A 68 -3.34 8.70 4.21
C ARG A 68 -2.35 8.38 5.33
N THR A 69 -1.24 7.72 5.01
CA THR A 69 -0.20 7.35 5.99
C THR A 69 0.94 8.38 6.10
N VAL A 70 0.83 9.53 5.43
CA VAL A 70 1.90 10.53 5.39
C VAL A 70 2.25 11.04 6.78
N ASP A 71 1.27 11.25 7.66
CA ASP A 71 1.51 11.75 9.02
C ASP A 71 2.35 10.76 9.83
N GLY A 72 2.11 9.46 9.69
CA GLY A 72 2.96 8.44 10.30
C GLY A 72 4.39 8.46 9.76
N ALA A 73 4.59 8.81 8.49
CA ALA A 73 5.93 9.01 7.93
C ALA A 73 6.60 10.28 8.48
N LYS A 74 5.85 11.37 8.68
CA LYS A 74 6.33 12.59 9.33
C LYS A 74 6.79 12.31 10.77
N ASP A 75 5.94 11.66 11.56
CA ASP A 75 6.26 11.25 12.94
C ASP A 75 7.54 10.40 13.01
N ASN A 76 7.70 9.46 12.08
CA ASN A 76 8.88 8.61 12.02
C ASN A 76 10.16 9.39 11.66
N ALA A 77 10.04 10.41 10.81
CA ALA A 77 11.15 11.28 10.45
C ALA A 77 11.57 12.15 11.64
N GLU A 78 10.61 12.76 12.34
CA GLU A 78 10.86 13.58 13.53
C GLU A 78 11.54 12.77 14.65
N LYS A 79 11.06 11.55 14.93
CA LYS A 79 11.66 10.63 15.91
C LYS A 79 13.11 10.26 15.58
N GLN A 80 13.50 10.33 14.32
CA GLN A 80 14.86 10.08 13.85
C GLN A 80 15.70 11.36 13.71
N GLY A 81 15.15 12.53 14.07
CA GLY A 81 15.83 13.82 13.99
C GLY A 81 15.89 14.43 12.59
N TYR A 82 15.10 13.93 11.64
CA TYR A 82 14.99 14.52 10.31
C TYR A 82 13.99 15.67 10.29
N LYS A 83 14.25 16.67 9.44
CA LYS A 83 13.29 17.76 9.19
C LYS A 83 12.20 17.28 8.25
N VAL A 84 10.96 17.38 8.69
CA VAL A 84 9.80 17.21 7.82
C VAL A 84 9.52 18.54 7.13
N GLN A 85 9.39 18.52 5.81
CA GLN A 85 8.92 19.68 5.07
C GLN A 85 7.41 19.58 4.92
N ASP A 86 6.68 20.52 5.51
CA ASP A 86 5.25 20.63 5.27
C ASP A 86 5.03 21.14 3.84
N SER A 87 4.47 20.26 3.01
CA SER A 87 3.94 20.65 1.70
C SER A 87 2.61 21.37 1.90
N LEU A 88 2.55 22.63 1.48
CA LEU A 88 1.34 23.46 1.34
C LEU A 88 0.31 22.82 0.38
#